data_AF-A0A2V8F3E2-F1
#
_entry.id   AF-A0A2V8F3E2-F1
#
_cell.length_a   1.000
_cell.length_b   1.000
_cell.length_c   1.000
_cell.angle_alpha   90.00
_cell.angle_beta   90.00
_cell.angle_gamma   90.00
#
_symmetry.space_group_name_H-M   'P 1'
#
loop_
_entity.id
_entity.type
_entity.pdbx_description
1 polymer ?
#
loop_
_entity_poly.entity_id
_entity_poly.type
_entity_poly.pdbx_seq_one_letter_code
_entity_poly.pdbx_strand_id
1 'polypeptide(L)'
;MWLVFTAMRRPITILVAVLAVALTSIMAIRQMKVDIFPKLGAPAIYVAQPYGGMDPSQMEGYLTYYYEYHFLYITGIEHVESKNIQGIALMKLV
;
A
#
# COMPACT_ATOMS: atom_id res chain seq x y z
N MET A 1 38.35 -19.11 14.38
CA MET A 1 37.91 -20.53 14.48
C MET A 1 37.06 -20.83 15.73
N TRP A 2 36.69 -19.85 16.55
CA TRP A 2 35.97 -20.11 17.80
C TRP A 2 34.56 -20.69 17.61
N LEU A 3 33.82 -20.27 16.56
CA LEU A 3 32.49 -20.81 16.22
C LEU A 3 32.51 -22.33 15.99
N VAL A 4 33.52 -22.83 15.29
CA VAL A 4 33.69 -24.27 15.01
C VAL A 4 34.00 -25.05 16.29
N PHE A 5 34.88 -24.51 17.14
CA PHE A 5 35.19 -25.13 18.43
C PHE A 5 33.98 -25.18 19.36
N THR A 6 33.16 -24.12 19.39
CA THR A 6 31.91 -24.10 20.18
C THR A 6 30.89 -25.10 19.64
N ALA A 7 30.80 -25.24 18.31
CA ALA A 7 29.93 -26.22 17.67
C ALA A 7 30.32 -27.67 18.00
N MET A 8 31.61 -27.99 17.96
CA MET A 8 32.12 -29.32 18.29
C MET A 8 32.04 -29.65 19.79
N ARG A 9 32.11 -28.65 20.68
CA ARG A 9 32.01 -28.86 22.13
C ARG A 9 30.59 -29.19 22.61
N ARG A 10 29.55 -28.77 21.88
CA ARG A 10 28.13 -29.05 22.21
C ARG A 10 27.34 -29.50 20.98
N PRO A 11 27.65 -30.69 20.43
CA PRO A 11 27.05 -31.17 19.20
C PRO A 11 25.54 -31.38 19.31
N ILE A 12 25.05 -31.82 20.47
CA ILE A 12 23.61 -32.04 20.71
C ILE A 12 22.85 -30.71 20.71
N THR A 13 23.38 -29.66 21.35
CA THR A 13 22.74 -28.33 21.38
C THR A 13 22.66 -27.73 19.97
N ILE A 14 23.70 -27.91 19.16
CA ILE A 14 23.73 -27.46 17.76
C ILE A 14 22.69 -28.23 16.93
N LEU A 15 22.61 -29.55 17.10
CA LEU A 15 21.63 -30.39 16.39
C LEU A 15 20.19 -29.95 16.69
N VAL A 16 19.87 -29.72 17.96
CA VAL A 16 18.55 -29.24 18.38
C VAL A 16 18.26 -27.85 17.80
N ALA A 17 19.24 -26.95 17.79
CA ALA A 17 19.08 -25.61 17.21
C ALA A 17 18.79 -25.67 15.70
N VAL A 18 19.50 -26.53 14.96
CA VAL A 18 19.27 -26.73 13.52
C VAL A 18 17.87 -27.31 13.26
N LEU A 19 17.45 -28.31 14.05
CA LEU A 19 16.11 -28.88 13.95
C LEU A 19 15.02 -27.85 14.26
N ALA A 20 15.22 -27.01 15.27
CA ALA A 20 14.29 -25.94 15.61
C ALA A 20 14.13 -24.96 14.43
N VAL A 21 15.23 -24.51 13.84
CA VAL A 21 15.21 -23.62 12.67
C VAL A 21 14.52 -24.28 11.47
N ALA A 22 14.77 -25.56 11.23
CA ALA A 22 14.11 -26.30 10.15
C ALA A 22 12.59 -26.35 10.34
N LEU A 23 12.13 -26.67 11.54
CA LEU A 23 10.70 -26.74 11.87
C LEU A 23 10.02 -25.36 11.76
N THR A 24 10.64 -24.30 12.30
CA THR A 24 10.08 -22.95 12.19
C THR A 24 10.04 -22.45 10.75
N SER A 25 11.04 -22.81 9.94
CA SER A 25 11.07 -22.46 8.51
C SER A 25 9.93 -23.12 7.73
N ILE A 26 9.67 -24.40 7.99
CA ILE A 26 8.56 -25.12 7.36
C ILE A 26 7.22 -24.48 7.76
N MET A 27 7.03 -24.13 9.03
CA MET A 27 5.82 -23.44 9.49
C MET A 27 5.66 -22.07 8.83
N ALA A 28 6.74 -21.28 8.74
CA ALA A 28 6.72 -19.97 8.11
C ALA A 28 6.32 -20.03 6.62
N ILE A 29 6.89 -20.98 5.87
CA ILE A 29 6.57 -21.16 4.44
C ILE A 29 5.09 -21.56 4.27
N ARG A 30 4.57 -22.45 5.11
CA ARG A 30 3.15 -22.87 5.04
C ARG A 30 2.18 -21.78 5.44
N GLN A 31 2.59 -20.84 6.30
CA GLN A 31 1.73 -19.76 6.80
C GLN A 31 1.85 -18.47 5.97
N MET A 32 2.89 -18.33 5.16
CA MET A 32 3.06 -17.19 4.27
C MET A 32 1.89 -17.15 3.28
N LYS A 33 1.14 -16.04 3.29
CA LYS A 33 0.09 -15.81 2.29
C LYS A 33 0.75 -15.70 0.93
N VAL A 34 0.32 -16.55 0.00
CA VAL A 34 0.76 -16.48 -1.39
C VAL A 34 0.02 -15.32 -2.04
N ASP A 35 0.73 -14.21 -2.26
CA ASP A 35 0.24 -13.13 -3.13
C ASP A 35 0.90 -13.31 -4.50
N ILE A 36 0.07 -13.50 -5.53
CA ILE A 36 0.53 -13.72 -6.91
C ILE A 36 0.84 -12.37 -7.57
N PHE A 37 0.29 -11.27 -7.05
CA PHE A 37 0.54 -9.95 -7.57
C PHE A 37 1.64 -9.25 -6.77
N PRO A 38 2.58 -8.55 -7.43
CA PRO A 38 3.38 -7.56 -6.71
C PRO A 38 2.43 -6.52 -6.11
N LYS A 39 2.87 -5.78 -5.09
CA LYS A 39 2.09 -4.67 -4.54
C LYS A 39 1.89 -3.62 -5.64
N LEU A 40 0.76 -3.71 -6.33
CA LEU A 40 0.35 -2.82 -7.41
C LEU A 40 -0.53 -1.74 -6.78
N GLY A 41 0.06 -0.57 -6.57
CA GLY A 41 -0.66 0.57 -6.07
C GLY A 41 0.32 1.65 -5.63
N ALA A 42 0.53 2.64 -6.49
CA ALA A 42 0.79 3.97 -5.95
C ALA A 42 -0.43 4.33 -5.07
N PRO A 43 -0.25 4.89 -3.87
CA PRO A 43 -1.36 5.28 -3.02
C PRO A 43 -2.19 6.35 -3.74
N ALA A 44 -3.31 5.96 -4.33
CA ALA A 44 -4.23 6.87 -5.00
C ALA A 44 -5.54 6.91 -4.23
N ILE A 45 -5.95 8.12 -3.82
CA ILE A 45 -7.23 8.34 -3.14
C ILE A 45 -8.21 8.92 -4.17
N TYR A 46 -9.37 8.29 -4.32
CA TYR A 46 -10.43 8.76 -5.21
C TYR A 46 -11.52 9.43 -4.40
N VAL A 47 -11.81 10.69 -4.71
CA VAL A 47 -12.94 11.45 -4.16
C VAL A 47 -13.96 11.63 -5.26
N ALA A 48 -15.16 11.09 -5.06
CA ALA A 48 -16.28 11.20 -5.99
C ALA A 48 -17.36 12.10 -5.40
N GLN A 49 -17.63 13.22 -6.07
CA GLN A 49 -18.66 14.17 -5.69
C GLN A 49 -19.79 14.13 -6.72
N PRO A 50 -20.88 13.39 -6.47
CA PRO A 50 -22.06 13.41 -7.32
C PRO A 50 -22.86 14.69 -7.07
N TYR A 51 -23.16 15.44 -8.12
CA TYR A 51 -24.06 16.59 -8.08
C TYR A 51 -24.91 16.64 -9.35
N GLY A 52 -26.11 16.07 -9.29
CA GLY A 52 -27.01 15.97 -10.43
C GLY A 52 -27.53 17.33 -10.92
N GLY A 53 -27.75 17.43 -12.23
CA GLY A 53 -28.35 18.62 -12.86
C GLY A 53 -27.38 19.75 -13.19
N MET A 54 -26.08 19.56 -12.95
CA MET A 54 -25.04 20.52 -13.30
C MET A 54 -24.24 20.04 -14.53
N ASP A 55 -24.01 20.95 -15.47
CA ASP A 55 -23.15 20.68 -16.62
C ASP A 55 -21.69 20.51 -16.18
N PRO A 56 -20.87 19.74 -16.92
CA PRO A 56 -19.47 19.50 -16.55
C PRO A 56 -18.67 20.79 -16.30
N SER A 57 -18.88 21.82 -17.11
CA SER A 57 -18.21 23.13 -16.98
C SER A 57 -18.61 23.87 -15.71
N GLN A 58 -19.88 23.76 -15.31
CA GLN A 58 -20.38 24.36 -14.08
C GLN A 58 -19.84 23.61 -12.86
N MET A 59 -19.74 22.28 -12.92
CA MET A 59 -19.16 21.50 -11.81
C MET A 59 -17.68 21.79 -11.61
N GLU A 60 -16.94 21.99 -12.70
CA GLU A 60 -15.53 22.38 -12.62
C GLU A 60 -15.35 23.68 -11.84
N GLY A 61 -16.11 24.72 -12.22
CA GLY A 61 -16.00 26.04 -11.62
C GLY A 61 -16.50 26.12 -10.17
N TYR A 62 -17.60 25.42 -9.84
CA TYR A 62 -18.24 25.56 -8.52
C TYR A 62 -17.85 24.49 -7.49
N LEU A 63 -17.44 23.31 -7.93
CA LEU A 63 -17.14 22.18 -7.03
C LEU A 63 -15.67 21.82 -7.10
N THR A 64 -15.23 21.35 -8.27
CA THR A 64 -13.90 20.76 -8.44
C THR A 64 -12.78 21.75 -8.12
N TYR A 65 -12.90 22.99 -8.57
CA TYR A 65 -11.91 24.05 -8.30
C TYR A 65 -11.69 24.27 -6.80
N TYR A 66 -12.75 24.30 -6.00
CA TYR A 66 -12.64 24.47 -4.55
C TYR A 66 -11.97 23.27 -3.89
N TYR A 67 -12.31 22.05 -4.32
CA TYR A 67 -11.68 20.85 -3.78
C TYR A 67 -10.18 20.79 -4.11
N GLU A 68 -9.80 21.04 -5.37
CA GLU A 68 -8.40 21.10 -5.79
C GLU A 68 -7.61 22.11 -4.94
N TYR A 69 -8.17 23.30 -4.73
CA TYR A 69 -7.54 24.32 -3.90
C TYR A 69 -7.26 23.82 -2.48
N HIS A 70 -8.20 23.12 -1.84
CA HIS A 70 -7.99 22.58 -0.49
C HIS A 70 -7.02 21.41 -0.48
N PHE A 71 -7.05 20.55 -1.50
CA PHE A 71 -6.17 19.38 -1.59
C PHE A 71 -4.71 19.76 -1.81
N LEU A 72 -4.41 20.90 -2.45
CA LEU A 72 -3.04 21.41 -2.60
C LEU A 72 -2.33 21.70 -1.26
N TYR A 73 -3.08 21.92 -0.17
CA TYR A 73 -2.50 22.19 1.15
C TYR A 73 -2.32 20.94 2.02
N ILE A 74 -2.78 19.77 1.54
CA ILE A 74 -2.64 18.52 2.29
C ILE A 74 -1.22 17.98 2.11
N THR A 75 -0.53 17.77 3.22
CA THR A 75 0.82 17.18 3.20
C THR A 75 0.78 15.74 2.71
N GLY A 76 1.60 15.41 1.71
CA GLY A 76 1.72 14.06 1.15
C GLY A 76 0.90 13.81 -0.11
N ILE A 77 0.25 14.83 -0.67
CA ILE A 77 -0.33 14.80 -2.02
C ILE A 77 0.69 15.42 -2.99
N GLU A 78 1.11 14.68 -4.00
CA GLU A 78 1.99 15.14 -5.08
C GLU A 78 1.20 15.87 -6.17
N HIS A 79 0.07 15.31 -6.60
CA HIS A 79 -0.77 15.91 -7.63
C HIS A 79 -2.24 15.49 -7.52
N VAL A 80 -3.12 16.36 -8.02
CA VAL A 80 -4.56 16.15 -8.08
C VAL A 80 -4.99 16.12 -9.55
N GLU A 81 -5.59 15.02 -9.99
CA GLU A 81 -6.22 14.90 -11.31
C GLU A 81 -7.73 14.95 -11.15
N SER A 82 -8.41 15.88 -11.83
CA SER A 82 -9.87 15.94 -11.84
C SER A 82 -10.46 15.52 -13.19
N LYS A 83 -11.60 14.85 -13.13
CA LYS A 83 -12.44 14.51 -14.27
C LYS A 83 -13.90 14.82 -13.94
N ASN A 84 -14.43 15.80 -14.64
CA ASN A 84 -15.81 16.23 -14.48
C ASN A 84 -16.65 15.62 -15.61
N ILE A 85 -17.64 14.82 -15.27
CA ILE A 85 -18.66 14.30 -16.18
C ILE A 85 -20.02 14.88 -15.79
N GLN A 86 -21.04 14.79 -16.63
CA GLN A 86 -22.34 15.33 -16.25
C GLN A 86 -22.84 14.68 -14.96
N GLY A 87 -23.13 15.49 -13.95
CA GLY A 87 -23.68 15.01 -12.68
C GLY A 87 -22.67 14.42 -11.68
N ILE A 88 -21.38 14.23 -12.02
CA ILE A 88 -20.34 13.70 -11.10
C ILE A 88 -18.97 14.32 -11.37
N ALA A 89 -18.31 14.82 -10.31
CA ALA A 89 -16.90 15.19 -10.32
C ALA A 89 -16.07 14.08 -9.65
N LEU A 90 -15.06 13.57 -10.35
CA LEU A 90 -14.12 12.58 -9.83
C LEU A 90 -12.74 13.22 -9.68
N MET A 91 -12.15 13.13 -8.51
CA MET A 91 -10.82 13.65 -8.21
C MET A 91 -9.93 12.50 -7.73
N LYS A 92 -8.76 12.37 -8.34
CA LYS A 92 -7.74 11.39 -7.99
C LYS A 92 -6.56 12.14 -7.37
N LEU A 93 -6.31 11.84 -6.10
CA LEU A 93 -5.20 12.37 -5.32
C LEU A 93 -4.09 11.33 -5.36
N VAL A 94 -2.90 11.73 -5.77
CA VAL A 94 -1.68 10.90 -5.78
C VAL A 94 -0.62 11.59 -4.93
#